data_AF-A0A0C2ICA4-F1
#
_entry.id   AF-A0A0C2ICA4-F1
#
_cell.length_a   1.000
_cell.length_b   1.000
_cell.length_c   1.000
_cell.angle_alpha   90.00
_cell.angle_beta   90.00
_cell.angle_gamma   90.00
#
_symmetry.space_group_name_H-M   'P 1'
#
loop_
_entity.id
_entity.type
_entity.pdbx_description
1 polymer ?
#
loop_
_entity_poly.entity_id
_entity_poly.type
_entity_poly.pdbx_seq_one_letter_code
_entity_poly.pdbx_strand_id
1 'polypeptide(L)'
;MKHCLRTVFKLIPIQKYLNNAISSINANPSDYSRIESCLFFITGMITDTSLPVDFNEALKLILSYKPNSPSLLLETCCRFLRDFVHQFPNHQKISCLSVIGLDSIYKWLATVPQAVSKLVVYDKDYYKGRLDKIVSDFEYTNNILVLCDHIIAVENLAISMLEVILNYTINDDIVHMFESFVNFYSTALIQDFDNNPNKSDSARLALAIMTSFAIVTKGMFIIYVLPDELPIFEKALVLCFKVIDNLKDNEPVCEKTCEVLYFILNVSEYIISDHENLSKKLLQLYQDTGFSCFITPFVPFVKVCERDACHWKWFLKDCSVIFDQACNYLVNQDSNNHPRLVERLMKLLQPILEKHYDTILNEVDIGQLINLASHGLLSQDQRTFNECHHVLIEIFVHPSTSV
;
A
#
# COMPACT_ATOMS: atom_id res chain seq x y z
N MET A 1 17.63 -18.15 -22.88
CA MET A 1 17.07 -19.51 -23.12
C MET A 1 15.56 -19.52 -23.33
N LYS A 2 14.74 -18.98 -22.41
CA LYS A 2 13.26 -18.98 -22.54
C LYS A 2 12.73 -18.37 -23.85
N HIS A 3 13.31 -17.26 -24.31
CA HIS A 3 12.93 -16.64 -25.59
C HIS A 3 13.18 -17.60 -26.77
N CYS A 4 14.31 -18.30 -26.78
CA CYS A 4 14.63 -19.30 -27.81
C CYS A 4 13.62 -20.45 -27.80
N LEU A 5 13.24 -20.96 -26.61
CA LEU A 5 12.22 -22.02 -26.49
C LEU A 5 10.87 -21.55 -27.04
N ARG A 6 10.42 -20.34 -26.69
CA ARG A 6 9.17 -19.77 -27.22
C ARG A 6 9.19 -19.69 -28.74
N THR A 7 10.30 -19.25 -29.34
CA THR A 7 10.46 -19.21 -30.80
C THR A 7 10.34 -20.60 -31.42
N VAL A 8 10.97 -21.61 -30.82
CA VAL A 8 10.87 -22.99 -31.31
C VAL A 8 9.44 -23.52 -31.19
N PHE A 9 8.77 -23.31 -30.06
CA PHE A 9 7.41 -23.80 -29.82
C PHE A 9 6.33 -23.08 -30.63
N LYS A 10 6.61 -21.89 -31.16
CA LYS A 10 5.76 -21.26 -32.19
C LYS A 10 5.77 -22.01 -33.52
N LEU A 11 6.77 -22.85 -33.77
CA LEU A 11 6.97 -23.54 -35.05
C LEU A 11 6.62 -25.03 -35.02
N ILE A 12 6.41 -25.61 -33.83
CA ILE A 12 6.17 -27.05 -33.66
C ILE A 12 4.97 -27.33 -32.76
N PRO A 13 4.22 -28.44 -32.98
CA PRO A 13 3.15 -28.84 -32.08
C PRO A 13 3.67 -29.13 -30.67
N ILE A 14 3.17 -28.42 -29.66
CA ILE A 14 3.66 -28.52 -28.28
C ILE A 14 3.18 -29.77 -27.53
N GLN A 15 2.02 -30.34 -27.91
CA GLN A 15 1.31 -31.36 -27.12
C GLN A 15 2.17 -32.58 -26.77
N LYS A 16 2.94 -33.11 -27.74
CA LYS A 16 3.81 -34.27 -27.51
C LYS A 16 4.88 -33.98 -26.45
N TYR A 17 5.46 -32.78 -26.49
CA TYR A 17 6.51 -32.38 -25.55
C TYR A 17 5.95 -32.07 -24.17
N LEU A 18 4.77 -31.46 -24.11
CA LEU A 18 4.04 -31.20 -22.88
C LEU A 18 3.68 -32.51 -22.17
N ASN A 19 3.08 -33.46 -22.87
CA ASN A 19 2.73 -34.78 -22.34
C ASN A 19 3.97 -35.54 -21.80
N ASN A 20 5.09 -35.48 -22.52
CA ASN A 20 6.33 -36.11 -22.09
C ASN A 20 6.90 -35.47 -20.81
N ALA A 21 6.83 -34.14 -20.71
CA ALA A 21 7.27 -33.41 -19.52
C ALA A 21 6.38 -33.74 -18.31
N ILE A 22 5.05 -33.73 -18.46
CA ILE A 22 4.10 -34.10 -17.41
C ILE A 22 4.29 -35.56 -16.98
N SER A 23 4.42 -36.49 -17.93
CA SER A 23 4.70 -37.90 -17.63
C SER A 23 6.01 -38.06 -16.85
N SER A 24 7.03 -37.26 -17.17
CA SER A 24 8.30 -37.28 -16.45
C SER A 24 8.17 -36.81 -15.00
N ILE A 25 7.34 -35.80 -14.74
CA ILE A 25 7.03 -35.34 -13.39
C ILE A 25 6.28 -36.42 -12.61
N ASN A 26 5.21 -36.97 -13.20
CA ASN A 26 4.37 -37.98 -12.55
C ASN A 26 5.12 -39.28 -12.23
N ALA A 27 6.14 -39.63 -13.02
CA ALA A 27 6.97 -40.80 -12.75
C ALA A 27 7.83 -40.67 -11.47
N ASN A 28 8.18 -39.44 -11.05
CA ASN A 28 9.06 -39.19 -9.90
C ASN A 28 8.61 -37.95 -9.10
N PRO A 29 7.48 -38.03 -8.36
CA PRO A 29 6.88 -36.85 -7.70
C PRO A 29 7.72 -36.24 -6.58
N SER A 30 8.77 -36.94 -6.11
CA SER A 30 9.70 -36.46 -5.08
C SER A 30 11.01 -35.87 -5.65
N ASP A 31 11.26 -36.01 -6.95
CA ASP A 31 12.48 -35.48 -7.59
C ASP A 31 12.25 -34.02 -8.00
N TYR A 32 12.36 -33.12 -7.02
CA TYR A 32 12.05 -31.70 -7.22
C TYR A 32 12.94 -31.02 -8.27
N SER A 33 14.19 -31.46 -8.44
CA SER A 33 15.10 -30.93 -9.46
C SER A 33 14.61 -31.27 -10.87
N ARG A 34 14.17 -32.51 -11.07
CA ARG A 34 13.55 -32.92 -12.33
C ARG A 34 12.24 -32.19 -12.59
N ILE A 35 11.39 -32.06 -11.55
CA ILE A 35 10.11 -31.35 -11.65
C ILE A 35 10.33 -29.91 -12.07
N GLU A 36 11.24 -29.21 -11.39
CA GLU A 36 11.61 -27.83 -11.70
C GLU A 36 12.06 -27.68 -13.15
N SER A 37 12.97 -28.55 -13.61
CA SER A 37 13.47 -28.55 -14.98
C SER A 37 12.35 -28.76 -16.00
N CYS A 38 11.42 -29.68 -15.74
CA CYS A 38 10.26 -29.91 -16.58
C CYS A 38 9.32 -28.70 -16.59
N LEU A 39 9.02 -28.10 -15.43
CA LEU A 39 8.17 -26.90 -15.35
C LEU A 39 8.80 -25.69 -16.04
N PHE A 40 10.11 -25.49 -15.92
CA PHE A 40 10.83 -24.47 -16.67
C PHE A 40 10.68 -24.66 -18.18
N PHE A 41 10.81 -25.91 -18.66
CA PHE A 41 10.63 -26.25 -20.06
C PHE A 41 9.19 -26.00 -20.55
N ILE A 42 8.18 -26.41 -19.77
CA ILE A 42 6.76 -26.16 -20.04
C ILE A 42 6.47 -24.64 -20.07
N THR A 43 7.07 -23.86 -19.18
CA THR A 43 6.94 -22.38 -19.18
C THR A 43 7.39 -21.77 -20.52
N GLY A 44 8.35 -22.38 -21.20
CA GLY A 44 8.78 -21.99 -22.55
C GLY A 44 7.73 -22.25 -23.64
N MET A 45 6.79 -23.18 -23.42
CA MET A 45 5.72 -23.54 -24.35
C MET A 45 4.54 -22.56 -24.32
N ILE A 46 4.40 -21.77 -23.25
CA ILE A 46 3.37 -20.72 -23.14
C ILE A 46 3.64 -19.65 -24.20
N THR A 47 2.82 -19.65 -25.24
CA THR A 47 2.93 -18.81 -26.44
C THR A 47 1.55 -18.33 -26.90
N ASP A 48 1.51 -17.32 -27.76
CA ASP A 48 0.25 -16.71 -28.27
C ASP A 48 -0.65 -17.69 -29.05
N THR A 49 -0.12 -18.82 -29.50
CA THR A 49 -0.82 -19.81 -30.32
C THR A 49 -1.38 -20.98 -29.51
N SER A 50 -1.05 -21.07 -28.23
CA SER A 50 -1.43 -22.20 -27.37
C SER A 50 -2.82 -21.99 -26.73
N LEU A 51 -3.56 -23.08 -26.50
CA LEU A 51 -4.84 -23.01 -25.81
C LEU A 51 -4.62 -23.22 -24.30
N PRO A 52 -5.30 -22.46 -23.42
CA PRO A 52 -5.14 -22.62 -21.98
C PRO A 52 -5.41 -24.05 -21.48
N VAL A 53 -6.35 -24.75 -22.13
CA VAL A 53 -6.76 -26.13 -21.79
C VAL A 53 -5.60 -27.12 -21.87
N ASP A 54 -4.62 -26.87 -22.74
CA ASP A 54 -3.46 -27.75 -22.93
C ASP A 54 -2.61 -27.84 -21.65
N PHE A 55 -2.62 -26.78 -20.83
CA PHE A 55 -1.84 -26.68 -19.59
C PHE A 55 -2.59 -27.12 -18.34
N ASN A 56 -3.83 -27.62 -18.44
CA ASN A 56 -4.64 -27.97 -17.27
C ASN A 56 -3.98 -29.00 -16.36
N GLU A 57 -3.28 -30.00 -16.91
CA GLU A 57 -2.56 -30.99 -16.09
C GLU A 57 -1.39 -30.38 -15.32
N ALA A 58 -0.62 -29.49 -15.97
CA ALA A 58 0.48 -28.77 -15.31
C ALA A 58 -0.06 -27.84 -14.21
N LEU A 59 -1.17 -27.14 -14.46
CA LEU A 59 -1.84 -26.32 -13.45
C LEU A 59 -2.32 -27.16 -12.26
N LYS A 60 -3.02 -28.28 -12.50
CA LYS A 60 -3.47 -29.19 -11.42
C LYS A 60 -2.30 -29.64 -10.56
N LEU A 61 -1.19 -30.01 -11.19
CA LEU A 61 0.02 -30.41 -10.51
C LEU A 61 0.58 -29.27 -9.65
N ILE A 62 0.76 -28.08 -10.23
CA ILE A 62 1.31 -26.91 -9.51
C ILE A 62 0.46 -26.58 -8.28
N LEU A 63 -0.86 -26.48 -8.46
CA LEU A 63 -1.79 -26.12 -7.39
C LEU A 63 -1.91 -27.20 -6.31
N SER A 64 -1.40 -28.41 -6.55
CA SER A 64 -1.34 -29.49 -5.55
C SER A 64 -0.10 -29.41 -4.63
N TYR A 65 0.91 -28.62 -4.99
CA TYR A 65 2.09 -28.44 -4.15
C TYR A 65 1.77 -27.64 -2.90
N LYS A 66 2.38 -28.07 -1.78
CA LYS A 66 2.20 -27.42 -0.48
C LYS A 66 3.09 -26.17 -0.38
N PRO A 67 2.68 -25.15 0.40
CA PRO A 67 3.49 -23.95 0.61
C PRO A 67 4.86 -24.19 1.27
N ASN A 68 5.07 -25.37 1.88
CA ASN A 68 6.33 -25.79 2.49
C ASN A 68 7.23 -26.64 1.57
N SER A 69 6.89 -26.74 0.28
CA SER A 69 7.77 -27.33 -0.74
C SER A 69 9.09 -26.54 -0.88
N PRO A 70 10.14 -27.12 -1.51
CA PRO A 70 11.42 -26.43 -1.68
C PRO A 70 11.26 -25.07 -2.37
N SER A 71 11.96 -24.05 -1.88
CA SER A 71 11.83 -22.67 -2.34
C SER A 71 12.01 -22.52 -3.86
N LEU A 72 13.00 -23.18 -4.43
CA LEU A 72 13.30 -23.11 -5.86
C LEU A 72 12.17 -23.70 -6.73
N LEU A 73 11.50 -24.75 -6.26
CA LEU A 73 10.32 -25.30 -6.92
C LEU A 73 9.17 -24.30 -6.86
N LEU A 74 8.90 -23.73 -5.68
CA LEU A 74 7.83 -22.73 -5.51
C LEU A 74 8.06 -21.50 -6.40
N GLU A 75 9.30 -21.01 -6.48
CA GLU A 75 9.66 -19.91 -7.39
C GLU A 75 9.40 -20.26 -8.86
N THR A 76 9.72 -21.49 -9.27
CA THR A 76 9.47 -21.98 -10.63
C THR A 76 7.98 -22.13 -10.92
N CYS A 77 7.21 -22.66 -9.98
CA CYS A 77 5.75 -22.72 -10.03
C CYS A 77 5.13 -21.31 -10.15
N CYS A 78 5.54 -20.38 -9.30
CA CYS A 78 5.05 -19.00 -9.34
C CYS A 78 5.39 -18.33 -10.68
N ARG A 79 6.60 -18.56 -11.22
CA ARG A 79 7.02 -18.02 -12.52
C ARG A 79 6.14 -18.55 -13.65
N PHE A 80 5.88 -19.87 -13.65
CA PHE A 80 4.96 -20.50 -14.59
C PHE A 80 3.56 -19.87 -14.52
N LEU A 81 3.00 -19.76 -13.31
CA LEU A 81 1.66 -19.20 -13.10
C LEU A 81 1.56 -17.75 -13.54
N ARG A 82 2.56 -16.91 -13.23
CA ARG A 82 2.63 -15.53 -13.73
C ARG A 82 2.63 -15.48 -15.25
N ASP A 83 3.49 -16.26 -15.90
CA ASP A 83 3.58 -16.30 -17.36
C ASP A 83 2.27 -16.79 -17.99
N PHE A 84 1.59 -17.74 -17.36
CA PHE A 84 0.28 -18.23 -17.78
C PHE A 84 -0.79 -17.13 -17.67
N VAL A 85 -0.86 -16.43 -16.54
CA VAL A 85 -1.84 -15.34 -16.33
C VAL A 85 -1.63 -14.21 -17.33
N HIS A 86 -0.39 -13.77 -17.55
CA HIS A 86 -0.09 -12.70 -18.52
C HIS A 86 -0.38 -13.10 -19.97
N GLN A 87 -0.18 -14.37 -20.33
CA GLN A 87 -0.47 -14.84 -21.68
C GLN A 87 -1.98 -14.97 -21.93
N PHE A 88 -2.77 -15.24 -20.89
CA PHE A 88 -4.20 -15.53 -20.99
C PHE A 88 -5.07 -14.63 -20.09
N PRO A 89 -5.02 -13.29 -20.24
CA PRO A 89 -5.77 -12.37 -19.37
C PRO A 89 -7.29 -12.53 -19.55
N ASN A 90 -7.76 -12.92 -20.75
CA ASN A 90 -9.18 -13.14 -21.05
C ASN A 90 -9.69 -14.55 -20.70
N HIS A 91 -8.93 -15.34 -19.93
CA HIS A 91 -9.28 -16.72 -19.61
C HIS A 91 -10.68 -16.87 -18.98
N GLN A 92 -11.14 -15.87 -18.22
CA GLN A 92 -12.50 -15.87 -17.65
C GLN A 92 -13.60 -15.91 -18.72
N LYS A 93 -13.39 -15.30 -19.90
CA LYS A 93 -14.35 -15.35 -21.02
C LYS A 93 -14.32 -16.69 -21.76
N ILE A 94 -13.21 -17.41 -21.66
CA ILE A 94 -12.99 -18.74 -22.26
C ILE A 94 -13.29 -19.86 -21.22
N SER A 95 -13.77 -19.49 -20.01
CA SER A 95 -13.95 -20.38 -18.85
C SER A 95 -14.86 -21.57 -19.08
N CYS A 96 -15.68 -21.59 -20.14
CA CYS A 96 -16.41 -22.79 -20.55
C CYS A 96 -15.50 -24.00 -20.84
N LEU A 97 -14.20 -23.79 -21.12
CA LEU A 97 -13.27 -24.84 -21.56
C LEU A 97 -12.21 -25.24 -20.53
N SER A 98 -11.96 -24.43 -19.50
CA SER A 98 -10.92 -24.71 -18.52
C SER A 98 -11.51 -25.04 -17.16
N VAL A 99 -11.02 -26.13 -16.56
CA VAL A 99 -11.44 -26.61 -15.24
C VAL A 99 -10.88 -25.74 -14.12
N ILE A 100 -9.80 -24.99 -14.37
CA ILE A 100 -9.10 -24.19 -13.36
C ILE A 100 -9.31 -22.71 -13.65
N GLY A 101 -10.01 -22.02 -12.76
CA GLY A 101 -10.19 -20.57 -12.81
C GLY A 101 -8.96 -19.80 -12.33
N LEU A 102 -8.84 -18.53 -12.75
CA LEU A 102 -7.78 -17.62 -12.27
C LEU A 102 -7.83 -17.46 -10.74
N ASP A 103 -9.01 -17.49 -10.13
CA ASP A 103 -9.18 -17.41 -8.69
C ASP A 103 -8.44 -18.52 -7.95
N SER A 104 -8.42 -19.75 -8.50
CA SER A 104 -7.67 -20.86 -7.90
C SER A 104 -6.16 -20.62 -7.97
N ILE A 105 -5.68 -20.00 -9.06
CA ILE A 105 -4.27 -19.64 -9.23
C ILE A 105 -3.88 -18.56 -8.21
N TYR A 106 -4.64 -17.47 -8.13
CA TYR A 106 -4.35 -16.39 -7.18
C TYR A 106 -4.45 -16.85 -5.73
N LYS A 107 -5.44 -17.68 -5.38
CA LYS A 107 -5.55 -18.29 -4.04
C LYS A 107 -4.32 -19.11 -3.68
N TRP A 108 -3.80 -19.91 -4.61
CA TRP A 108 -2.57 -20.68 -4.36
C TRP A 108 -1.35 -19.76 -4.22
N LEU A 109 -1.21 -18.77 -5.09
CA LEU A 109 -0.10 -17.79 -5.01
C LEU A 109 -0.09 -17.02 -3.68
N ALA A 110 -1.27 -16.70 -3.14
CA ALA A 110 -1.42 -16.03 -1.85
C ALA A 110 -0.90 -16.87 -0.67
N THR A 111 -0.75 -18.18 -0.84
CA THR A 111 -0.14 -19.07 0.17
C THR A 111 1.39 -19.09 0.14
N VAL A 112 2.03 -18.55 -0.91
CA VAL A 112 3.49 -18.54 -1.10
C VAL A 112 4.03 -17.14 -1.45
N PRO A 113 3.68 -16.09 -0.67
CA PRO A 113 3.96 -14.69 -1.01
C PRO A 113 5.47 -14.40 -1.13
N GLN A 114 6.33 -15.07 -0.36
CA GLN A 114 7.79 -14.86 -0.45
C GLN A 114 8.38 -15.38 -1.77
N ALA A 115 7.77 -16.37 -2.41
CA ALA A 115 8.21 -16.83 -3.74
C ALA A 115 7.73 -15.85 -4.82
N VAL A 116 6.51 -15.33 -4.67
CA VAL A 116 5.93 -14.32 -5.58
C VAL A 116 6.73 -13.02 -5.56
N SER A 117 7.11 -12.53 -4.39
CA SER A 117 7.86 -11.28 -4.23
C SER A 117 9.18 -11.26 -5.02
N LYS A 118 9.86 -12.41 -5.09
CA LYS A 118 11.10 -12.61 -5.88
C LYS A 118 10.89 -12.62 -7.38
N LEU A 119 9.66 -12.71 -7.87
CA LEU A 119 9.39 -12.67 -9.31
C LEU A 119 9.41 -11.26 -9.87
N VAL A 120 9.21 -10.26 -9.01
CA VAL A 120 9.11 -8.87 -9.40
C VAL A 120 10.53 -8.29 -9.57
N VAL A 121 11.25 -8.81 -10.55
CA VAL A 121 12.62 -8.42 -10.89
C VAL A 121 12.65 -7.93 -12.33
N TYR A 122 13.18 -6.73 -12.52
CA TYR A 122 13.33 -6.09 -13.82
C TYR A 122 14.81 -6.00 -14.20
N ASP A 123 15.08 -6.19 -15.48
CA ASP A 123 16.38 -5.88 -16.04
C ASP A 123 16.46 -4.37 -16.33
N LYS A 124 17.58 -3.74 -15.99
CA LYS A 124 17.75 -2.28 -16.14
C LYS A 124 17.77 -1.84 -17.60
N ASP A 125 18.06 -2.76 -18.52
CA ASP A 125 18.32 -2.45 -19.93
C ASP A 125 17.04 -2.37 -20.81
N TYR A 126 15.85 -2.59 -20.25
CA TYR A 126 14.60 -2.62 -21.02
C TYR A 126 13.75 -1.35 -20.84
N TYR A 127 13.95 -0.35 -21.70
CA TYR A 127 13.26 0.94 -21.60
C TYR A 127 11.88 1.00 -22.29
N LYS A 128 11.68 0.33 -23.42
CA LYS A 128 10.45 0.49 -24.23
C LYS A 128 9.33 -0.43 -23.72
N GLY A 129 8.17 0.14 -23.38
CA GLY A 129 7.01 -0.62 -22.85
C GLY A 129 7.20 -1.06 -21.39
N ARG A 130 8.11 -0.39 -20.67
CA ARG A 130 8.45 -0.70 -19.28
C ARG A 130 7.28 -0.39 -18.34
N LEU A 131 6.63 0.76 -18.49
CA LEU A 131 5.52 1.18 -17.63
C LEU A 131 4.34 0.20 -17.73
N ASP A 132 3.86 -0.11 -18.93
CA ASP A 132 2.76 -1.06 -19.14
C ASP A 132 3.03 -2.42 -18.48
N LYS A 133 4.27 -2.89 -18.58
CA LYS A 133 4.69 -4.13 -17.93
C LYS A 133 4.71 -4.00 -16.41
N ILE A 134 5.22 -2.90 -15.86
CA ILE A 134 5.22 -2.64 -14.41
C ILE A 134 3.79 -2.60 -13.88
N VAL A 135 2.91 -1.87 -14.55
CA VAL A 135 1.48 -1.77 -14.22
C VAL A 135 0.84 -3.16 -14.24
N SER A 136 1.06 -3.95 -15.30
CA SER A 136 0.55 -5.32 -15.38
C SER A 136 1.08 -6.23 -14.24
N ASP A 137 2.36 -6.13 -13.90
CA ASP A 137 2.97 -6.92 -12.82
C ASP A 137 2.43 -6.49 -11.44
N PHE A 138 2.11 -5.20 -11.26
CA PHE A 138 1.45 -4.68 -10.05
C PHE A 138 0.00 -5.11 -9.96
N GLU A 139 -0.76 -5.08 -11.06
CA GLU A 139 -2.11 -5.66 -11.11
C GLU A 139 -2.09 -7.15 -10.74
N TYR A 140 -1.15 -7.92 -11.30
CA TYR A 140 -0.96 -9.32 -10.93
C TYR A 140 -0.67 -9.49 -9.44
N THR A 141 0.23 -8.67 -8.88
CA THR A 141 0.61 -8.73 -7.46
C THR A 141 -0.55 -8.34 -6.54
N ASN A 142 -1.31 -7.30 -6.91
CA ASN A 142 -2.46 -6.84 -6.15
C ASN A 142 -3.58 -7.88 -6.11
N ASN A 143 -3.82 -8.62 -7.21
CA ASN A 143 -4.77 -9.73 -7.24
C ASN A 143 -4.39 -10.88 -6.28
N ILE A 144 -3.10 -11.09 -6.03
CA ILE A 144 -2.61 -12.06 -5.04
C ILE A 144 -2.80 -11.51 -3.63
N LEU A 145 -2.43 -10.24 -3.43
CA LEU A 145 -2.41 -9.56 -2.14
C LEU A 145 -3.80 -9.53 -1.49
N VAL A 146 -4.86 -9.26 -2.26
CA VAL A 146 -6.24 -9.24 -1.73
C VAL A 146 -6.73 -10.59 -1.23
N LEU A 147 -6.01 -11.68 -1.52
CA LEU A 147 -6.31 -13.04 -1.07
C LEU A 147 -5.37 -13.54 0.03
N CYS A 148 -4.41 -12.72 0.47
CA CYS A 148 -3.49 -13.11 1.54
C CYS A 148 -4.21 -13.15 2.90
N ASP A 149 -4.00 -14.23 3.66
CA ASP A 149 -4.60 -14.39 4.99
C ASP A 149 -3.85 -13.64 6.10
N HIS A 150 -2.55 -13.36 5.88
CA HIS A 150 -1.69 -12.73 6.88
C HIS A 150 -1.19 -11.37 6.40
N ILE A 151 -1.24 -10.36 7.27
CA ILE A 151 -0.80 -9.01 6.94
C ILE A 151 0.70 -8.94 6.59
N ILE A 152 1.54 -9.79 7.18
CA ILE A 152 2.97 -9.87 6.86
C ILE A 152 3.18 -10.29 5.38
N ALA A 153 2.30 -11.12 4.83
CA ALA A 153 2.36 -11.50 3.41
C ALA A 153 2.07 -10.29 2.51
N VAL A 154 1.04 -9.52 2.86
CA VAL A 154 0.67 -8.26 2.20
C VAL A 154 1.83 -7.27 2.22
N GLU A 155 2.45 -7.07 3.38
CA GLU A 155 3.60 -6.16 3.54
C GLU A 155 4.78 -6.58 2.65
N ASN A 156 5.12 -7.87 2.61
CA ASN A 156 6.22 -8.36 1.76
C ASN A 156 5.97 -8.12 0.27
N LEU A 157 4.73 -8.35 -0.21
CA LEU A 157 4.36 -8.08 -1.60
C LEU A 157 4.40 -6.57 -1.90
N ALA A 158 3.88 -5.75 -1.00
CA ALA A 158 3.89 -4.30 -1.14
C ALA A 158 5.31 -3.71 -1.12
N ILE A 159 6.21 -4.23 -0.28
CA ILE A 159 7.63 -3.84 -0.25
C ILE A 159 8.29 -4.16 -1.60
N SER A 160 8.03 -5.32 -2.20
CA SER A 160 8.58 -5.62 -3.53
C SER A 160 8.04 -4.69 -4.62
N MET A 161 6.77 -4.28 -4.56
CA MET A 161 6.25 -3.24 -5.46
C MET A 161 6.93 -1.89 -5.23
N LEU A 162 7.14 -1.51 -3.97
CA LEU A 162 7.89 -0.30 -3.59
C LEU A 162 9.33 -0.32 -4.12
N GLU A 163 10.05 -1.42 -3.95
CA GLU A 163 11.41 -1.58 -4.49
C GLU A 163 11.44 -1.40 -6.00
N VAL A 164 10.38 -1.84 -6.70
CA VAL A 164 10.28 -1.64 -8.14
C VAL A 164 10.06 -0.17 -8.48
N ILE A 165 9.15 0.50 -7.77
CA ILE A 165 8.89 1.93 -7.95
C ILE A 165 10.19 2.72 -7.82
N LEU A 166 10.93 2.50 -6.72
CA LEU A 166 12.17 3.21 -6.39
C LEU A 166 13.31 2.95 -7.38
N ASN A 167 13.46 1.71 -7.85
CA ASN A 167 14.59 1.34 -8.70
C ASN A 167 14.32 1.48 -10.19
N TYR A 168 13.04 1.46 -10.60
CA TYR A 168 12.70 1.28 -12.00
C TYR A 168 11.74 2.30 -12.59
N THR A 169 11.31 3.31 -11.84
CA THR A 169 10.35 4.29 -12.38
C THR A 169 10.95 5.68 -12.45
N ILE A 170 10.68 6.38 -13.54
CA ILE A 170 10.98 7.82 -13.68
C ILE A 170 9.84 8.62 -13.06
N ASN A 171 10.12 9.86 -12.64
CA ASN A 171 9.14 10.68 -11.92
C ASN A 171 7.79 10.82 -12.66
N ASP A 172 7.83 11.03 -13.97
CA ASP A 172 6.63 11.22 -14.81
C ASP A 172 5.72 9.98 -14.84
N ASP A 173 6.28 8.78 -14.67
CA ASP A 173 5.55 7.52 -14.68
C ASP A 173 4.87 7.22 -13.32
N ILE A 174 5.29 7.89 -12.23
CA ILE A 174 4.82 7.59 -10.88
C ILE A 174 3.33 7.93 -10.74
N VAL A 175 2.85 9.00 -11.37
CA VAL A 175 1.43 9.38 -11.31
C VAL A 175 0.56 8.32 -12.00
N HIS A 176 0.99 7.80 -13.15
CA HIS A 176 0.28 6.72 -13.83
C HIS A 176 0.25 5.42 -13.00
N MET A 177 1.34 5.09 -12.30
CA MET A 177 1.33 3.96 -11.37
C MET A 177 0.37 4.20 -10.20
N PHE A 178 0.40 5.41 -9.61
CA PHE A 178 -0.52 5.81 -8.55
C PHE A 178 -1.98 5.69 -9.00
N GLU A 179 -2.30 6.15 -10.21
CA GLU A 179 -3.62 6.00 -10.82
C GLU A 179 -4.04 4.53 -10.93
N SER A 180 -3.14 3.65 -11.39
CA SER A 180 -3.43 2.21 -11.46
C SER A 180 -3.76 1.63 -10.07
N PHE A 181 -3.00 1.98 -9.03
CA PHE A 181 -3.31 1.57 -7.65
C PHE A 181 -4.68 2.09 -7.19
N VAL A 182 -4.96 3.38 -7.41
CA VAL A 182 -6.26 3.99 -7.06
C VAL A 182 -7.40 3.27 -7.77
N ASN A 183 -7.26 2.98 -9.06
CA ASN A 183 -8.27 2.30 -9.86
C ASN A 183 -8.54 0.87 -9.37
N PHE A 184 -7.47 0.10 -9.13
CA PHE A 184 -7.58 -1.26 -8.63
C PHE A 184 -8.22 -1.30 -7.23
N TYR A 185 -7.68 -0.53 -6.28
CA TYR A 185 -8.16 -0.53 -4.90
C TYR A 185 -9.57 0.03 -4.76
N SER A 186 -9.93 1.06 -5.54
CA SER A 186 -11.30 1.56 -5.58
C SER A 186 -12.26 0.47 -6.03
N THR A 187 -11.93 -0.23 -7.11
CA THR A 187 -12.79 -1.29 -7.65
C THR A 187 -12.98 -2.41 -6.64
N ALA A 188 -11.88 -2.93 -6.06
CA ALA A 188 -11.92 -4.03 -5.11
C ALA A 188 -12.72 -3.67 -3.84
N LEU A 189 -12.46 -2.51 -3.23
CA LEU A 189 -13.11 -2.11 -1.98
C LEU A 189 -14.57 -1.72 -2.17
N ILE A 190 -14.90 -1.01 -3.25
CA ILE A 190 -16.30 -0.65 -3.53
C ILE A 190 -17.13 -1.90 -3.78
N GLN A 191 -16.62 -2.83 -4.59
CA GLN A 191 -17.31 -4.10 -4.84
C GLN A 191 -17.50 -4.91 -3.56
N ASP A 192 -16.50 -4.95 -2.67
CA ASP A 192 -16.65 -5.65 -1.39
C ASP A 192 -17.69 -4.96 -0.49
N PHE A 193 -17.61 -3.64 -0.28
CA PHE A 193 -18.58 -2.93 0.56
C PHE A 193 -20.01 -3.04 0.05
N ASP A 194 -20.21 -3.07 -1.27
CA ASP A 194 -21.55 -3.15 -1.87
C ASP A 194 -22.12 -4.59 -1.83
N ASN A 195 -21.27 -5.62 -1.84
CA ASN A 195 -21.70 -7.02 -1.99
C ASN A 195 -21.46 -7.92 -0.76
N ASN A 196 -20.63 -7.49 0.19
CA ASN A 196 -20.23 -8.29 1.35
C ASN A 196 -20.92 -7.77 2.63
N PRO A 197 -21.91 -8.51 3.18
CA PRO A 197 -22.55 -8.11 4.43
C PRO A 197 -21.66 -8.32 5.66
N ASN A 198 -20.56 -9.09 5.55
CA ASN A 198 -19.69 -9.38 6.68
C ASN A 198 -18.63 -8.28 6.87
N LYS A 199 -18.93 -7.34 7.79
CA LYS A 199 -18.01 -6.24 8.15
C LYS A 199 -16.61 -6.71 8.58
N SER A 200 -16.47 -7.90 9.17
CA SER A 200 -15.16 -8.42 9.58
C SER A 200 -14.31 -8.81 8.37
N ASP A 201 -14.92 -9.41 7.35
CA ASP A 201 -14.23 -9.78 6.12
C ASP A 201 -13.84 -8.52 5.34
N SER A 202 -14.76 -7.55 5.25
CA SER A 202 -14.50 -6.23 4.66
C SER A 202 -13.38 -5.48 5.38
N ALA A 203 -13.35 -5.52 6.71
CA ALA A 203 -12.26 -4.92 7.49
C ALA A 203 -10.91 -5.58 7.21
N ARG A 204 -10.87 -6.91 7.08
CA ARG A 204 -9.64 -7.64 6.73
C ARG A 204 -9.14 -7.26 5.34
N LEU A 205 -10.03 -7.22 4.35
CA LEU A 205 -9.69 -6.82 2.99
C LEU A 205 -9.21 -5.36 2.94
N ALA A 206 -9.94 -4.45 3.59
CA ALA A 206 -9.57 -3.04 3.69
C ALA A 206 -8.21 -2.85 4.36
N LEU A 207 -7.94 -3.58 5.45
CA LEU A 207 -6.64 -3.53 6.12
C LEU A 207 -5.51 -3.99 5.18
N ALA A 208 -5.71 -5.08 4.44
CA ALA A 208 -4.72 -5.56 3.47
C ALA A 208 -4.45 -4.52 2.37
N ILE A 209 -5.52 -4.01 1.74
CA ILE A 209 -5.41 -3.02 0.66
C ILE A 209 -4.76 -1.72 1.16
N MET A 210 -5.23 -1.15 2.27
CA MET A 210 -4.70 0.12 2.77
C MET A 210 -3.28 -0.02 3.33
N THR A 211 -2.90 -1.20 3.84
CA THR A 211 -1.50 -1.47 4.21
C THR A 211 -0.60 -1.49 2.98
N SER A 212 -1.02 -2.19 1.92
CA SER A 212 -0.29 -2.17 0.64
C SER A 212 -0.17 -0.75 0.11
N PHE A 213 -1.29 -0.02 0.09
CA PHE A 213 -1.35 1.32 -0.46
C PHE A 213 -0.44 2.28 0.31
N ALA A 214 -0.47 2.25 1.65
CA ALA A 214 0.41 3.04 2.50
C ALA A 214 1.90 2.72 2.32
N ILE A 215 2.26 1.46 2.02
CA ILE A 215 3.65 1.08 1.78
C ILE A 215 4.12 1.60 0.42
N VAL A 216 3.34 1.39 -0.65
CA VAL A 216 3.78 1.81 -1.99
C VAL A 216 3.84 3.32 -2.13
N THR A 217 2.90 4.06 -1.52
CA THR A 217 2.91 5.53 -1.56
C THR A 217 4.08 6.15 -0.80
N LYS A 218 4.69 5.43 0.16
CA LYS A 218 5.94 5.88 0.79
C LYS A 218 7.11 6.00 -0.18
N GLY A 219 7.07 5.31 -1.31
CA GLY A 219 8.08 5.47 -2.38
C GLY A 219 7.80 6.61 -3.33
N MET A 220 6.63 7.25 -3.23
CA MET A 220 6.10 8.16 -4.23
C MET A 220 6.20 9.64 -3.81
N PHE A 221 6.91 9.98 -2.73
CA PHE A 221 6.96 11.35 -2.20
C PHE A 221 7.60 12.40 -3.13
N ILE A 222 8.21 11.99 -4.25
CA ILE A 222 8.88 12.87 -5.21
C ILE A 222 7.93 13.25 -6.37
N ILE A 223 6.65 12.85 -6.33
CA ILE A 223 5.68 13.24 -7.35
C ILE A 223 5.51 14.76 -7.35
N TYR A 224 5.61 15.35 -8.54
CA TYR A 224 5.12 16.69 -8.82
C TYR A 224 3.75 16.55 -9.50
N VAL A 225 2.69 16.93 -8.80
CA VAL A 225 1.32 16.80 -9.31
C VAL A 225 1.01 17.95 -10.27
N LEU A 226 0.62 17.63 -11.50
CA LEU A 226 0.12 18.59 -12.47
C LEU A 226 -1.38 18.85 -12.30
N PRO A 227 -1.92 20.02 -12.70
CA PRO A 227 -3.34 20.32 -12.55
C PRO A 227 -4.29 19.31 -13.21
N ASP A 228 -3.91 18.71 -14.33
CA ASP A 228 -4.68 17.69 -15.04
C ASP A 228 -4.65 16.31 -14.36
N GLU A 229 -3.72 16.09 -13.44
CA GLU A 229 -3.59 14.87 -12.63
C GLU A 229 -4.40 14.94 -11.33
N LEU A 230 -4.89 16.13 -10.95
CA LEU A 230 -5.72 16.35 -9.76
C LEU A 230 -6.86 15.34 -9.59
N PRO A 231 -7.64 14.98 -10.63
CA PRO A 231 -8.76 14.06 -10.48
C PRO A 231 -8.34 12.69 -9.93
N ILE A 232 -7.08 12.26 -10.16
CA ILE A 232 -6.55 11.00 -9.62
C ILE A 232 -6.41 11.09 -8.10
N PHE A 233 -5.90 12.20 -7.59
CA PHE A 233 -5.72 12.44 -6.15
C PHE A 233 -7.06 12.68 -5.45
N GLU A 234 -8.00 13.39 -6.09
CA GLU A 234 -9.37 13.53 -5.58
C GLU A 234 -10.06 12.16 -5.48
N LYS A 235 -9.88 11.29 -6.49
CA LYS A 235 -10.40 9.92 -6.45
C LYS A 235 -9.77 9.11 -5.31
N ALA A 236 -8.48 9.25 -5.08
CA ALA A 236 -7.79 8.61 -3.96
C ALA A 236 -8.31 9.11 -2.60
N LEU A 237 -8.53 10.43 -2.47
CA LEU A 237 -9.10 11.05 -1.28
C LEU A 237 -10.51 10.53 -1.00
N VAL A 238 -11.36 10.46 -2.02
CA VAL A 238 -12.72 9.90 -1.95
C VAL A 238 -12.67 8.43 -1.52
N LEU A 239 -11.73 7.64 -2.06
CA LEU A 239 -11.54 6.26 -1.65
C LEU A 239 -11.20 6.16 -0.16
N CYS A 240 -10.22 6.94 0.33
CA CYS A 240 -9.85 6.96 1.74
C CYS A 240 -11.05 7.27 2.66
N PHE A 241 -11.84 8.28 2.33
CA PHE A 241 -13.03 8.58 3.13
C PHE A 241 -14.11 7.52 3.02
N LYS A 242 -14.30 6.90 1.85
CA LYS A 242 -15.25 5.78 1.73
C LYS A 242 -14.85 4.61 2.63
N VAL A 243 -13.55 4.32 2.75
CA VAL A 243 -13.02 3.29 3.67
C VAL A 243 -13.29 3.69 5.13
N ILE A 244 -12.95 4.92 5.52
CA ILE A 244 -13.19 5.42 6.88
C ILE A 244 -14.68 5.37 7.20
N ASP A 245 -15.55 5.91 6.35
CA ASP A 245 -16.99 6.00 6.62
C ASP A 245 -17.63 4.61 6.81
N ASN A 246 -17.13 3.57 6.11
CA ASN A 246 -17.59 2.18 6.27
C ASN A 246 -16.98 1.46 7.49
N LEU A 247 -15.77 1.82 7.90
CA LEU A 247 -14.97 1.09 8.89
C LEU A 247 -14.41 1.98 10.01
N LYS A 248 -15.11 3.07 10.34
CA LYS A 248 -14.66 4.10 11.29
C LYS A 248 -14.35 3.59 12.70
N ASP A 249 -14.95 2.47 13.09
CA ASP A 249 -14.74 1.83 14.40
C ASP A 249 -13.54 0.84 14.40
N ASN A 250 -12.86 0.67 13.26
CA ASN A 250 -11.72 -0.22 13.11
C ASN A 250 -10.40 0.60 13.07
N GLU A 251 -9.79 0.80 14.24
CA GLU A 251 -8.56 1.61 14.37
C GLU A 251 -7.43 1.18 13.42
N PRO A 252 -7.09 -0.12 13.26
CA PRO A 252 -6.05 -0.54 12.32
C PRO A 252 -6.31 -0.13 10.86
N VAL A 253 -7.57 -0.17 10.40
CA VAL A 253 -7.93 0.28 9.05
C VAL A 253 -7.82 1.80 8.94
N CYS A 254 -8.34 2.54 9.93
CA CYS A 254 -8.25 4.00 9.99
C CYS A 254 -6.79 4.47 10.02
N GLU A 255 -5.93 3.81 10.80
CA GLU A 255 -4.49 4.03 10.88
C GLU A 255 -3.83 3.97 9.49
N LYS A 256 -4.00 2.86 8.77
CA LYS A 256 -3.42 2.70 7.43
C LYS A 256 -4.05 3.64 6.40
N THR A 257 -5.32 3.96 6.55
CA THR A 257 -5.98 4.95 5.71
C THR A 257 -5.42 6.36 5.93
N CYS A 258 -5.12 6.73 7.17
CA CYS A 258 -4.51 8.01 7.50
C CYS A 258 -3.06 8.12 6.99
N GLU A 259 -2.30 7.01 6.94
CA GLU A 259 -0.99 6.99 6.27
C GLU A 259 -1.10 7.32 4.77
N VAL A 260 -2.12 6.81 4.08
CA VAL A 260 -2.40 7.14 2.67
C VAL A 260 -2.87 8.59 2.51
N LEU A 261 -3.76 9.07 3.38
CA LEU A 261 -4.22 10.46 3.38
C LEU A 261 -3.07 11.45 3.59
N TYR A 262 -2.16 11.16 4.52
CA TYR A 262 -0.95 11.96 4.73
C TYR A 262 -0.17 12.11 3.43
N PHE A 263 0.05 11.01 2.71
CA PHE A 263 0.72 11.05 1.41
C PHE A 263 -0.02 11.93 0.42
N ILE A 264 -1.32 11.68 0.21
CA ILE A 264 -2.15 12.42 -0.75
C ILE A 264 -2.05 13.93 -0.47
N LEU A 265 -2.26 14.34 0.78
CA LEU A 265 -2.24 15.75 1.16
C LEU A 265 -0.87 16.40 1.01
N ASN A 266 0.20 15.64 1.28
CA ASN A 266 1.56 16.13 1.12
C ASN A 266 1.98 16.29 -0.34
N VAL A 267 1.45 15.51 -1.28
CA VAL A 267 1.79 15.68 -2.71
C VAL A 267 0.82 16.63 -3.42
N SER A 268 -0.41 16.76 -2.94
CA SER A 268 -1.46 17.60 -3.53
C SER A 268 -1.55 19.00 -2.93
N GLU A 269 -0.50 19.48 -2.24
CA GLU A 269 -0.49 20.72 -1.43
C GLU A 269 -1.04 21.96 -2.16
N TYR A 270 -0.99 22.00 -3.50
CA TYR A 270 -1.33 23.19 -4.29
C TYR A 270 -2.67 23.16 -5.01
N ILE A 271 -3.36 22.02 -4.99
CA ILE A 271 -4.36 21.75 -6.01
C ILE A 271 -5.72 21.37 -5.41
N ILE A 272 -5.76 20.84 -4.19
CA ILE A 272 -7.04 20.57 -3.53
C ILE A 272 -7.66 21.91 -3.08
N SER A 273 -8.86 22.21 -3.58
CA SER A 273 -9.49 23.52 -3.38
C SER A 273 -10.18 23.70 -2.02
N ASP A 274 -10.39 22.61 -1.26
CA ASP A 274 -11.23 22.62 -0.05
C ASP A 274 -10.54 21.99 1.17
N HIS A 275 -9.34 22.47 1.48
CA HIS A 275 -8.57 22.02 2.64
C HIS A 275 -9.28 22.28 3.97
N GLU A 276 -10.07 23.35 4.10
CA GLU A 276 -10.78 23.69 5.33
C GLU A 276 -11.89 22.67 5.64
N ASN A 277 -12.74 22.29 4.67
CA ASN A 277 -13.77 21.29 4.94
C ASN A 277 -13.16 19.91 5.17
N LEU A 278 -12.04 19.61 4.51
CA LEU A 278 -11.31 18.38 4.76
C LEU A 278 -10.76 18.31 6.20
N SER A 279 -10.16 19.40 6.67
CA SER A 279 -9.68 19.54 8.06
C SER A 279 -10.82 19.33 9.06
N LYS A 280 -11.97 20.01 8.85
CA LYS A 280 -13.16 19.84 9.69
C LYS A 280 -13.67 18.40 9.72
N LYS A 281 -13.68 17.71 8.57
CA LYS A 281 -14.10 16.31 8.49
C LYS A 281 -13.16 15.41 9.30
N LEU A 282 -11.85 15.60 9.19
CA LEU A 282 -10.85 14.85 9.96
C LEU A 282 -10.93 15.15 11.46
N LEU A 283 -11.13 16.41 11.83
CA LEU A 283 -11.34 16.82 13.21
C LEU A 283 -12.57 16.13 13.82
N GLN A 284 -13.69 16.12 13.09
CA GLN A 284 -14.91 15.44 13.55
C GLN A 284 -14.66 13.94 13.75
N LEU A 285 -13.92 13.29 12.84
CA LEU A 285 -13.56 11.87 12.99
C LEU A 285 -12.69 11.62 14.23
N TYR A 286 -11.73 12.50 14.51
CA TYR A 286 -10.92 12.44 15.74
C TYR A 286 -11.78 12.62 16.99
N GLN A 287 -12.68 13.59 16.99
CA GLN A 287 -13.61 13.85 18.09
C GLN A 287 -14.56 12.68 18.36
N ASP A 288 -15.11 12.09 17.30
CA ASP A 288 -16.11 11.01 17.40
C ASP A 288 -15.52 9.68 17.85
N THR A 289 -14.30 9.36 17.39
CA THR A 289 -13.68 8.04 17.59
C THR A 289 -12.58 8.02 18.66
N GLY A 290 -11.94 9.16 18.91
CA GLY A 290 -10.74 9.26 19.74
C GLY A 290 -9.48 8.64 19.11
N PHE A 291 -9.52 8.17 17.87
CA PHE A 291 -8.36 7.55 17.23
C PHE A 291 -7.30 8.60 16.87
N SER A 292 -6.13 8.49 17.51
CA SER A 292 -5.02 9.42 17.29
C SER A 292 -4.52 9.46 15.84
N CYS A 293 -4.82 8.45 15.00
CA CYS A 293 -4.36 8.41 13.61
C CYS A 293 -4.89 9.55 12.76
N PHE A 294 -6.07 10.09 13.10
CA PHE A 294 -6.67 11.25 12.43
C PHE A 294 -5.88 12.55 12.62
N ILE A 295 -4.92 12.60 13.55
CA ILE A 295 -3.99 13.73 13.72
C ILE A 295 -2.92 13.71 12.62
N THR A 296 -2.53 12.53 12.10
CA THR A 296 -1.43 12.42 11.14
C THR A 296 -1.66 13.22 9.84
N PRO A 297 -2.85 13.19 9.22
CA PRO A 297 -3.16 14.00 8.04
C PRO A 297 -3.14 15.53 8.27
N PHE A 298 -3.04 16.02 9.51
CA PHE A 298 -2.91 17.46 9.77
C PHE A 298 -1.50 18.00 9.52
N VAL A 299 -0.47 17.14 9.58
CA VAL A 299 0.92 17.58 9.39
C VAL A 299 1.15 18.20 8.00
N PRO A 300 0.67 17.62 6.88
CA PRO A 300 0.77 18.26 5.56
C PRO A 300 0.04 19.60 5.44
N PHE A 301 -1.03 19.84 6.22
CA PHE A 301 -1.75 21.12 6.15
C PHE A 301 -0.91 22.30 6.62
N VAL A 302 0.12 22.10 7.44
CA VAL A 302 1.02 23.19 7.84
C VAL A 302 1.63 23.85 6.61
N LYS A 303 2.14 23.05 5.66
CA LYS A 303 2.71 23.55 4.41
C LYS A 303 1.70 24.22 3.49
N VAL A 304 0.46 23.71 3.47
CA VAL A 304 -0.64 24.34 2.72
C VAL A 304 -0.93 25.73 3.29
N CYS A 305 -1.00 25.84 4.62
CA CYS A 305 -1.34 27.09 5.29
C CYS A 305 -0.19 28.11 5.31
N GLU A 306 1.07 27.66 5.23
CA GLU A 306 2.25 28.56 5.11
C GLU A 306 2.16 29.50 3.90
N ARG A 307 1.43 29.12 2.85
CA ARG A 307 1.35 29.88 1.60
C ARG A 307 0.33 30.99 1.62
N ASP A 308 -0.67 30.88 2.49
CA ASP A 308 -1.75 31.84 2.58
C ASP A 308 -2.13 32.09 4.04
N ALA A 309 -1.80 33.30 4.51
CA ALA A 309 -2.09 33.73 5.87
C ALA A 309 -3.59 33.64 6.22
N CYS A 310 -4.50 33.66 5.23
CA CYS A 310 -5.92 33.51 5.50
C CYS A 310 -6.31 32.08 5.94
N HIS A 311 -5.55 31.07 5.51
CA HIS A 311 -5.81 29.67 5.87
C HIS A 311 -5.36 29.33 7.29
N TRP A 312 -4.36 30.05 7.81
CA TRP A 312 -3.79 29.78 9.12
C TRP A 312 -4.82 29.86 10.26
N LYS A 313 -5.75 30.81 10.17
CA LYS A 313 -6.72 31.07 11.25
C LYS A 313 -7.66 29.88 11.51
N TRP A 314 -8.21 29.27 10.46
CA TRP A 314 -9.09 28.11 10.66
C TRP A 314 -8.29 26.87 11.02
N PHE A 315 -7.10 26.70 10.45
CA PHE A 315 -6.24 25.55 10.74
C PHE A 315 -5.80 25.53 12.20
N LEU A 316 -5.35 26.67 12.73
CA LEU A 316 -5.01 26.78 14.15
C LEU A 316 -6.19 26.51 15.07
N LYS A 317 -7.38 26.95 14.69
CA LYS A 317 -8.59 26.67 15.46
C LYS A 317 -8.82 25.15 15.55
N ASP A 318 -8.70 24.43 14.45
CA ASP A 318 -8.87 22.98 14.43
C ASP A 318 -7.76 22.27 15.22
N CYS A 319 -6.50 22.68 15.06
CA CYS A 319 -5.37 22.16 15.85
C CYS A 319 -5.53 22.41 17.35
N SER A 320 -6.04 23.57 17.75
CA SER A 320 -6.29 23.89 19.17
C SER A 320 -7.30 22.91 19.77
N VAL A 321 -8.36 22.58 19.03
CA VAL A 321 -9.34 21.57 19.47
C VAL A 321 -8.70 20.19 19.62
N ILE A 322 -7.78 19.79 18.72
CA ILE A 322 -7.02 18.53 18.84
C ILE A 322 -6.17 18.54 20.10
N PHE A 323 -5.40 19.60 20.32
CA PHE A 323 -4.51 19.72 21.48
C PHE A 323 -5.31 19.70 22.79
N ASP A 324 -6.38 20.51 22.89
CA ASP A 324 -7.22 20.58 24.08
C ASP A 324 -7.86 19.22 24.40
N GLN A 325 -8.43 18.55 23.39
CA GLN A 325 -9.05 17.24 23.60
C GLN A 325 -8.01 16.21 24.06
N ALA A 326 -6.84 16.18 23.43
CA ALA A 326 -5.81 15.21 23.76
C ALA A 326 -5.19 15.46 25.14
N CYS A 327 -4.92 16.73 25.49
CA CYS A 327 -4.46 17.10 26.82
C CYS A 327 -5.50 16.74 27.88
N ASN A 328 -6.78 17.09 27.69
CA ASN A 328 -7.85 16.71 28.61
C ASN A 328 -7.97 15.19 28.80
N TYR A 329 -7.81 14.42 27.71
CA TYR A 329 -7.78 12.95 27.78
C TYR A 329 -6.59 12.43 28.61
N LEU A 330 -5.41 13.04 28.46
CA LEU A 330 -4.17 12.61 29.10
C LEU A 330 -3.95 13.16 30.52
N VAL A 331 -4.61 14.24 30.93
CA VAL A 331 -4.43 14.88 32.27
C VAL A 331 -4.58 13.90 33.43
N ASN A 332 -5.47 12.91 33.29
CA ASN A 332 -5.73 11.90 34.33
C ASN A 332 -5.16 10.52 34.00
N GLN A 333 -4.33 10.41 32.96
CA GLN A 333 -3.75 9.14 32.51
C GLN A 333 -2.22 9.22 32.52
N ASP A 334 -1.56 8.08 32.70
CA ASP A 334 -0.13 8.01 32.47
C ASP A 334 0.12 8.08 30.96
N SER A 335 0.64 9.22 30.49
CA SER A 335 0.93 9.47 29.07
C SER A 335 1.86 8.42 28.45
N ASN A 336 2.67 7.70 29.24
CA ASN A 336 3.52 6.61 28.76
C ASN A 336 2.72 5.38 28.30
N ASN A 337 1.43 5.28 28.68
CA ASN A 337 0.52 4.26 28.15
C ASN A 337 -0.06 4.66 26.78
N HIS A 338 0.14 5.91 26.34
CA HIS A 338 -0.38 6.45 25.08
C HIS A 338 0.72 7.08 24.20
N PRO A 339 1.87 6.41 23.99
CA PRO A 339 3.03 6.99 23.34
C PRO A 339 2.72 7.49 21.91
N ARG A 340 1.88 6.77 21.16
CA ARG A 340 1.49 7.16 19.80
C ARG A 340 0.66 8.45 19.74
N LEU A 341 -0.21 8.69 20.72
CA LEU A 341 -0.97 9.94 20.76
C LEU A 341 0.00 11.11 21.03
N VAL A 342 0.90 10.95 22.00
CA VAL A 342 1.91 11.96 22.32
C VAL A 342 2.83 12.23 21.13
N GLU A 343 3.37 11.19 20.49
CA GLU A 343 4.19 11.29 19.27
C GLU A 343 3.48 12.16 18.21
N ARG A 344 2.22 11.87 17.91
CA ARG A 344 1.46 12.56 16.86
C ARG A 344 1.17 14.01 17.18
N LEU A 345 0.85 14.31 18.45
CA LEU A 345 0.64 15.69 18.89
C LEU A 345 1.92 16.50 18.75
N MET A 346 3.05 15.95 19.21
CA MET A 346 4.34 16.65 19.14
C MET A 346 4.79 16.84 17.69
N LYS A 347 4.60 15.82 16.85
CA LYS A 347 4.89 15.90 15.42
C LYS A 347 4.03 16.91 14.66
N LEU A 348 2.79 17.14 15.10
CA LEU A 348 1.94 18.22 14.57
C LEU A 348 2.36 19.58 15.11
N LEU A 349 2.67 19.67 16.42
CA LEU A 349 3.00 20.92 17.10
C LEU A 349 4.34 21.51 16.62
N GLN A 350 5.36 20.68 16.41
CA GLN A 350 6.70 21.13 16.01
C GLN A 350 6.68 22.07 14.79
N PRO A 351 6.19 21.67 13.60
CA PRO A 351 6.21 22.54 12.42
C PRO A 351 5.32 23.77 12.57
N ILE A 352 4.31 23.73 13.44
CA ILE A 352 3.46 24.89 13.76
C ILE A 352 4.26 25.91 14.59
N LEU A 353 5.01 25.45 15.59
CA LEU A 353 5.89 26.30 16.41
C LEU A 353 6.99 26.96 15.57
N GLU A 354 7.65 26.19 14.69
CA GLU A 354 8.71 26.68 13.81
C GLU A 354 8.27 27.88 12.94
N LYS A 355 6.97 27.98 12.63
CA LYS A 355 6.41 28.98 11.71
C LYS A 355 5.63 30.07 12.40
N HIS A 356 4.98 29.75 13.52
CA HIS A 356 3.99 30.62 14.17
C HIS A 356 4.15 30.62 15.69
N TYR A 357 5.39 30.57 16.17
CA TYR A 357 5.77 30.55 17.58
C TYR A 357 4.94 31.50 18.46
N ASP A 358 4.97 32.81 18.18
CA ASP A 358 4.29 33.82 19.00
C ASP A 358 2.76 33.66 18.97
N THR A 359 2.19 33.20 17.84
CA THR A 359 0.74 32.96 17.75
C THR A 359 0.34 31.78 18.62
N ILE A 360 1.11 30.68 18.59
CA ILE A 360 0.85 29.50 19.40
C ILE A 360 0.97 29.77 20.89
N LEU A 361 1.97 30.53 21.32
CA LEU A 361 2.11 30.91 22.72
C LEU A 361 0.91 31.71 23.25
N ASN A 362 0.23 32.46 22.38
CA ASN A 362 -0.91 33.30 22.75
C ASN A 362 -2.27 32.59 22.63
N GLU A 363 -2.43 31.70 21.64
CA GLU A 363 -3.73 31.11 21.30
C GLU A 363 -3.93 29.68 21.84
N VAL A 364 -2.86 28.96 22.16
CA VAL A 364 -2.91 27.57 22.65
C VAL A 364 -2.38 27.51 24.09
N ASP A 365 -2.97 26.64 24.94
CA ASP A 365 -2.42 26.35 26.27
C ASP A 365 -1.13 25.53 26.17
N ILE A 366 -0.05 26.22 25.79
CA ILE A 366 1.28 25.62 25.60
C ILE A 366 1.82 25.02 26.90
N GLY A 367 1.34 25.47 28.06
CA GLY A 367 1.75 24.93 29.36
C GLY A 367 1.40 23.45 29.49
N GLN A 368 0.19 23.06 29.06
CA GLN A 368 -0.22 21.65 29.05
C GLN A 368 0.61 20.82 28.06
N LEU A 369 0.90 21.37 26.89
CA LEU A 369 1.71 20.68 25.87
C LEU A 369 3.17 20.53 26.29
N ILE A 370 3.78 21.52 26.95
CA ILE A 370 5.13 21.43 27.55
C ILE A 370 5.17 20.35 28.63
N ASN A 371 4.16 20.31 29.50
CA ASN A 371 4.06 19.28 30.54
C ASN A 371 3.95 17.89 29.90
N LEU A 372 3.16 17.74 28.84
CA LEU A 372 3.05 16.49 28.11
C LEU A 372 4.37 16.08 27.43
N ALA A 373 5.03 17.00 26.74
CA ALA A 373 6.32 16.76 26.10
C ALA A 373 7.40 16.35 27.12
N SER A 374 7.42 17.01 28.28
CA SER A 374 8.33 16.70 29.38
C SER A 374 8.13 15.28 29.92
N HIS A 375 6.88 14.83 30.07
CA HIS A 375 6.60 13.44 30.43
C HIS A 375 7.04 12.46 29.32
N GLY A 376 6.84 12.82 28.05
CA GLY A 376 7.25 11.98 26.92
C GLY A 376 8.78 11.80 26.80
N LEU A 377 9.60 12.66 27.41
CA LEU A 377 11.05 12.42 27.56
C LEU A 377 11.38 11.20 28.45
N LEU A 378 10.41 10.70 29.21
CA LEU A 378 10.55 9.48 30.01
C LEU A 378 10.03 8.23 29.27
N SER A 379 9.48 8.40 28.06
CA SER A 379 8.94 7.31 27.26
C SER A 379 10.04 6.32 26.86
N GLN A 380 9.70 5.03 26.93
CA GLN A 380 10.56 3.96 26.39
C GLN A 380 10.42 3.81 24.87
N ASP A 381 9.42 4.46 24.27
CA ASP A 381 9.26 4.53 22.82
C ASP A 381 10.14 5.64 22.26
N GLN A 382 11.19 5.25 21.51
CA GLN A 382 12.19 6.17 20.97
C GLN A 382 11.58 7.25 20.06
N ARG A 383 10.51 6.93 19.33
CA ARG A 383 9.87 7.92 18.42
C ARG A 383 9.21 9.02 19.24
N THR A 384 8.42 8.64 20.23
CA THR A 384 7.78 9.55 21.17
C THR A 384 8.81 10.44 21.86
N PHE A 385 9.89 9.85 22.37
CA PHE A 385 11.00 10.60 22.98
C PHE A 385 11.56 11.66 22.02
N ASN A 386 11.85 11.28 20.77
CA ASN A 386 12.44 12.17 19.78
C ASN A 386 11.52 13.35 19.45
N GLU A 387 10.23 13.10 19.19
CA GLU A 387 9.28 14.16 18.85
C GLU A 387 9.07 15.13 20.03
N CYS A 388 8.98 14.61 21.27
CA CYS A 388 8.93 15.45 22.47
C CYS A 388 10.18 16.31 22.63
N HIS A 389 11.36 15.73 22.41
CA HIS A 389 12.63 16.44 22.49
C HIS A 389 12.74 17.55 21.44
N HIS A 390 12.29 17.31 20.21
CA HIS A 390 12.27 18.33 19.16
C HIS A 390 11.37 19.51 19.53
N VAL A 391 10.16 19.26 20.01
CA VAL A 391 9.24 20.33 20.46
C VAL A 391 9.85 21.15 21.59
N LEU A 392 10.47 20.52 22.59
CA LEU A 392 11.07 21.25 23.71
C LEU A 392 12.27 22.09 23.27
N ILE A 393 13.09 21.58 22.33
CA ILE A 393 14.14 22.39 21.71
C ILE A 393 13.53 23.60 21.02
N GLU A 394 12.51 23.42 20.19
CA GLU A 394 11.88 24.52 19.47
C GLU A 394 11.30 25.57 20.44
N ILE A 395 10.69 25.13 21.54
CA ILE A 395 10.14 26.04 22.56
C ILE A 395 11.22 26.86 23.27
N PHE A 396 12.33 26.24 23.69
CA PHE A 396 13.30 26.88 24.57
C PHE A 396 14.54 27.47 23.88
N VAL A 397 14.85 27.03 22.66
CA VAL A 397 16.03 27.52 21.93
C VAL A 397 15.67 28.66 20.98
N HIS A 398 14.44 28.71 20.46
CA HIS A 398 14.03 29.78 19.56
C HIS A 398 13.97 31.11 20.32
N PRO A 399 14.79 32.12 19.97
CA PRO A 399 14.72 33.40 20.65
C PRO A 399 13.37 34.04 20.32
N SER A 400 12.56 34.37 21.33
CA SER A 400 11.29 35.06 21.09
C SER A 400 11.58 36.34 20.31
N THR A 401 10.93 36.51 19.15
CA THR A 401 11.16 37.70 18.32
C THR A 401 10.55 38.96 18.93
N SER A 402 9.71 38.80 19.98
CA SER A 402 9.21 39.87 20.80
C SER A 402 10.26 40.33 21.82
N VAL A 403 11.00 41.40 21.47
CA VAL A 403 11.71 42.29 22.41
C VAL A 403 10.83 43.47 22.75
#